data_AF-A0A958AT14-F1
#
_entry.id   AF-A0A958AT14-F1
#
_cell.length_a   1.000
_cell.length_b   1.000
_cell.length_c   1.000
_cell.angle_alpha   90.00
_cell.angle_beta   90.00
_cell.angle_gamma   90.00
#
_symmetry.space_group_name_H-M   'P 1'
#
loop_
_entity.id
_entity.type
_entity.pdbx_description
1 polymer ?
#
loop_
_entity_poly.entity_id
_entity_poly.type
_entity_poly.pdbx_seq_one_letter_code
_entity_poly.pdbx_strand_id
1 'polypeptide(L)'
;MSQPIIFISYSHDDEAEKERLLTHLGGLQREGLIHAWSDDDIVAGTDWQSAIHQTIYQAKIALLLISANFLDSTTIIERELPLLLERHRNEGLIIYPIIIRACAWEAIHWLAALSIRPRTRRPVWGDGGVHVDEDLAAIAQEVATLVQHITLTTPPPEPPQPLSSLPANPAPVMQTSTPVPTGKILVVEDKKDWRDILEECLVEEGFEVDTVGSGQEAKAKLKTGDFLVATIDMNLNEADSVREGQSLLRHIQRNYKNIQCIVVSGEQLTNKEIRNLFREYQVYDFMGKGTDFDYIEFVEMVAKALEEARKR
;
A
#
# COMPACT_ATOMS: atom_id res chain seq x y z
N MET A 1 -15.04 19.16 -17.39
CA MET A 1 -14.68 17.87 -16.76
C MET A 1 -13.24 18.00 -16.29
N SER A 2 -12.89 17.50 -15.11
CA SER A 2 -11.49 17.50 -14.66
C SER A 2 -10.68 16.55 -15.53
N GLN A 3 -9.45 16.96 -15.87
CA GLN A 3 -8.55 16.15 -16.67
C GLN A 3 -8.00 15.01 -15.81
N PRO A 4 -7.90 13.77 -16.32
CA PRO A 4 -7.29 12.68 -15.58
C PRO A 4 -5.81 12.99 -15.34
N ILE A 5 -5.39 12.82 -14.08
CA ILE A 5 -4.01 13.02 -13.67
C ILE A 5 -3.21 11.77 -14.01
N ILE A 6 -2.07 12.00 -14.67
CA ILE A 6 -1.06 10.99 -14.96
C ILE A 6 0.15 11.31 -14.11
N PHE A 7 0.43 10.44 -13.14
CA PHE A 7 1.61 10.55 -12.30
C PHE A 7 2.83 9.96 -13.03
N ILE A 8 3.95 10.68 -13.06
CA ILE A 8 5.20 10.21 -13.66
C ILE A 8 6.20 9.96 -12.53
N SER A 9 6.53 8.69 -12.31
CA SER A 9 7.59 8.29 -11.38
C SER A 9 8.85 7.98 -12.17
N TYR A 10 9.95 8.64 -11.80
CA TYR A 10 11.24 8.56 -12.47
C TYR A 10 12.36 8.83 -11.46
N SER A 11 13.59 8.39 -11.74
CA SER A 11 14.75 8.83 -10.97
C SER A 11 15.24 10.18 -11.49
N HIS A 12 15.66 11.09 -10.61
CA HIS A 12 16.26 12.38 -11.02
C HIS A 12 17.50 12.20 -11.93
N ASP A 13 18.17 11.05 -11.89
CA ASP A 13 19.27 10.73 -12.82
C ASP A 13 18.80 10.43 -14.26
N ASP A 14 17.49 10.26 -14.46
CA ASP A 14 16.83 9.99 -15.75
C ASP A 14 15.91 11.16 -16.18
N GLU A 15 16.20 12.37 -15.69
CA GLU A 15 15.47 13.61 -15.96
C GLU A 15 15.33 13.91 -17.47
N ALA A 16 16.38 13.66 -18.25
CA ALA A 16 16.37 13.90 -19.69
C ALA A 16 15.37 12.99 -20.43
N GLU A 17 15.24 11.74 -20.00
CA GLU A 17 14.29 10.77 -20.53
C GLU A 17 12.85 11.17 -20.20
N LYS A 18 12.60 11.65 -18.97
CA LYS A 18 11.31 12.21 -18.55
C LYS A 18 10.91 13.40 -19.43
N GLU A 19 11.79 14.37 -19.61
CA GLU A 19 11.53 15.56 -20.43
C GLU A 19 11.19 15.20 -21.89
N ARG A 20 11.88 14.19 -22.44
CA ARG A 20 11.57 13.71 -23.79
C ARG A 20 10.19 13.06 -23.85
N LEU A 21 9.80 12.25 -22.86
CA LEU A 21 8.46 11.67 -22.77
C LEU A 21 7.39 12.77 -22.64
N LEU A 22 7.59 13.77 -21.79
CA LEU A 22 6.69 14.90 -21.62
C LEU A 22 6.50 15.67 -22.93
N THR A 23 7.55 15.84 -23.73
CA THR A 23 7.45 16.45 -25.07
C THR A 23 6.46 15.71 -25.97
N HIS A 24 6.48 14.38 -25.97
CA HIS A 24 5.54 13.55 -26.74
C HIS A 24 4.12 13.57 -26.18
N LEU A 25 3.97 13.68 -24.85
CA LEU A 25 2.67 13.83 -24.18
C LEU A 25 2.09 15.25 -24.29
N GLY A 26 2.92 16.26 -24.60
CA GLY A 26 2.54 17.67 -24.60
C GLY A 26 1.41 18.01 -25.58
N GLY A 27 1.25 17.25 -26.67
CA GLY A 27 0.09 17.37 -27.55
C GLY A 27 -1.23 17.06 -26.82
N LEU A 28 -1.24 15.99 -26.01
CA LEU A 28 -2.40 15.56 -25.24
C LEU A 28 -2.71 16.53 -24.09
N GLN A 29 -1.68 17.09 -23.44
CA GLN A 29 -1.86 18.12 -22.41
C GLN A 29 -2.46 19.41 -22.99
N ARG A 30 -2.01 19.87 -24.18
CA ARG A 30 -2.54 21.08 -24.82
C ARG A 30 -3.99 20.94 -25.27
N GLU A 31 -4.36 19.77 -25.77
CA GLU A 31 -5.76 19.43 -26.07
C GLU A 31 -6.61 19.19 -24.80
N GLY A 32 -5.96 19.24 -23.63
CA GLY A 32 -6.62 19.10 -22.35
C GLY A 32 -7.18 17.70 -22.08
N LEU A 33 -6.57 16.68 -22.68
CA LEU A 33 -6.96 15.28 -22.49
C LEU A 33 -6.37 14.69 -21.22
N ILE A 34 -5.19 15.16 -20.81
CA ILE A 34 -4.44 14.66 -19.64
C ILE A 34 -3.82 15.82 -18.87
N HIS A 35 -3.61 15.61 -17.58
CA HIS A 35 -2.70 16.40 -16.77
C HIS A 35 -1.53 15.51 -16.34
N ALA A 36 -0.40 15.61 -17.04
CA ALA A 36 0.83 14.94 -16.60
C ALA A 36 1.43 15.72 -15.43
N TRP A 37 1.77 15.01 -14.36
CA TRP A 37 2.31 15.55 -13.12
C TRP A 37 3.58 14.81 -12.73
N SER A 38 4.60 15.57 -12.33
CA SER A 38 5.86 15.09 -11.72
C SER A 38 6.21 15.95 -10.51
N ASP A 39 7.28 15.60 -9.80
CA ASP A 39 7.81 16.38 -8.67
C ASP A 39 8.16 17.84 -9.03
N ASP A 40 8.44 18.16 -10.30
CA ASP A 40 8.58 19.55 -10.77
C ASP A 40 7.34 20.42 -10.55
N ASP A 41 6.16 19.80 -10.47
CA ASP A 41 4.89 20.49 -10.25
C ASP A 41 4.66 20.82 -8.76
N ILE A 42 5.59 20.44 -7.87
CA ILE A 42 5.50 20.76 -6.44
C ILE A 42 5.76 22.25 -6.22
N VAL A 43 4.76 22.95 -5.68
CA VAL A 43 4.87 24.38 -5.38
C VAL A 43 5.85 24.61 -4.24
N ALA A 44 6.82 25.51 -4.45
CA ALA A 44 7.81 25.89 -3.46
C ALA A 44 7.16 26.28 -2.11
N GLY A 45 7.62 25.64 -1.03
CA GLY A 45 7.06 25.81 0.31
C GLY A 45 6.00 24.76 0.71
N THR A 46 5.61 23.88 -0.21
CA THR A 46 4.75 22.73 0.09
C THR A 46 5.61 21.57 0.60
N ASP A 47 5.09 20.79 1.55
CA ASP A 47 5.70 19.51 1.91
C ASP A 47 5.65 18.57 0.71
N TRP A 48 6.83 18.26 0.16
CA TRP A 48 6.97 17.49 -1.09
C TRP A 48 6.38 16.08 -0.96
N GLN A 49 6.46 15.47 0.23
CA GLN A 49 5.95 14.13 0.48
C GLN A 49 4.43 14.11 0.41
N SER A 50 3.79 15.06 1.10
CA SER A 50 2.34 15.22 1.08
C SER A 50 1.81 15.52 -0.32
N ALA A 51 2.53 16.33 -1.11
CA ALA A 51 2.16 16.64 -2.49
C ALA A 51 2.20 15.40 -3.39
N ILE A 52 3.29 14.62 -3.34
CA ILE A 52 3.41 13.36 -4.10
C ILE A 52 2.31 12.38 -3.69
N HIS A 53 2.08 12.21 -2.39
CA HIS A 53 1.08 11.29 -1.87
C HIS A 53 -0.34 11.65 -2.35
N GLN A 54 -0.70 12.93 -2.26
CA GLN A 54 -1.99 13.41 -2.75
C GLN A 54 -2.14 13.22 -4.26
N THR A 55 -1.10 13.49 -5.04
CA THR A 55 -1.15 13.27 -6.49
C THR A 55 -1.33 11.79 -6.81
N ILE A 56 -0.59 10.89 -6.17
CA ILE A 56 -0.74 9.43 -6.35
C ILE A 56 -2.21 9.02 -6.08
N TYR A 57 -2.85 9.56 -5.04
CA TYR A 57 -4.27 9.32 -4.74
C TYR A 57 -5.26 9.87 -5.77
N GLN A 58 -4.89 10.90 -6.52
CA GLN A 58 -5.77 11.46 -7.55
C GLN A 58 -5.49 10.86 -8.94
N ALA A 59 -4.28 10.34 -9.15
CA ALA A 59 -3.84 9.78 -10.40
C ALA A 59 -4.70 8.59 -10.84
N LYS A 60 -4.97 8.52 -12.14
CA LYS A 60 -5.65 7.40 -12.79
C LYS A 60 -4.69 6.49 -13.56
N ILE A 61 -3.55 7.05 -13.96
CA ILE A 61 -2.47 6.33 -14.61
C ILE A 61 -1.16 6.74 -13.93
N ALA A 62 -0.28 5.78 -13.67
CA ALA A 62 1.07 6.01 -13.21
C ALA A 62 2.07 5.49 -14.25
N LEU A 63 2.85 6.39 -14.86
CA LEU A 63 3.94 6.04 -15.77
C LEU A 63 5.21 5.83 -14.94
N LEU A 64 5.79 4.63 -14.99
CA LEU A 64 7.03 4.32 -14.27
C LEU A 64 8.19 4.24 -15.27
N LEU A 65 9.15 5.15 -15.17
CA LEU A 65 10.33 5.18 -16.04
C LEU A 65 11.40 4.26 -15.45
N ILE A 66 11.36 3.00 -15.87
CA ILE A 66 12.22 1.94 -15.32
C ILE A 66 13.62 2.01 -15.93
N SER A 67 14.59 2.24 -15.05
CA SER A 67 16.04 2.18 -15.30
C SER A 67 16.73 1.47 -14.12
N ALA A 68 18.05 1.30 -14.20
CA ALA A 68 18.82 0.87 -13.03
C ALA A 68 18.72 1.88 -11.87
N ASN A 69 18.73 3.18 -12.15
CA ASN A 69 18.62 4.25 -11.16
C ASN A 69 17.24 4.26 -10.48
N PHE A 70 16.18 4.02 -11.25
CA PHE A 70 14.82 3.88 -10.71
C PHE A 70 14.74 2.72 -9.71
N LEU A 71 15.35 1.59 -10.04
CA LEU A 71 15.32 0.38 -9.23
C LEU A 71 16.23 0.43 -7.99
N ASP A 72 17.22 1.32 -7.99
CA ASP A 72 18.15 1.56 -6.88
C ASP A 72 17.72 2.72 -5.97
N SER A 73 16.70 3.49 -6.38
CA SER A 73 16.21 4.64 -5.61
C SER A 73 15.36 4.19 -4.42
N THR A 74 15.89 4.36 -3.20
CA THR A 74 15.17 4.06 -1.96
C THR A 74 13.87 4.86 -1.82
N THR A 75 13.87 6.13 -2.24
CA THR A 75 12.66 6.97 -2.17
C THR A 75 11.53 6.40 -3.03
N ILE A 76 11.85 5.96 -4.26
CA ILE A 76 10.86 5.38 -5.16
C ILE A 76 10.42 4.01 -4.65
N ILE A 77 11.37 3.13 -4.31
CA ILE A 77 11.10 1.74 -3.96
C ILE A 77 10.39 1.59 -2.62
N GLU A 78 10.77 2.39 -1.62
CA GLU A 78 10.27 2.25 -0.24
C GLU A 78 9.06 3.14 0.03
N ARG A 79 8.84 4.21 -0.74
CA ARG A 79 7.80 5.22 -0.44
C ARG A 79 6.73 5.34 -1.52
N GLU A 80 7.12 5.56 -2.78
CA GLU A 80 6.15 5.76 -3.87
C GLU A 80 5.54 4.45 -4.36
N LEU A 81 6.38 3.44 -4.58
CA LEU A 81 5.99 2.19 -5.21
C LEU A 81 4.97 1.39 -4.39
N PRO A 82 5.05 1.30 -3.04
CA PRO A 82 4.02 0.62 -2.25
C PRO A 82 2.62 1.20 -2.47
N LEU A 83 2.49 2.53 -2.42
CA LEU A 83 1.24 3.25 -2.63
C LEU A 83 0.66 3.04 -4.03
N LEU A 84 1.53 3.08 -5.04
CA LEU A 84 1.15 2.82 -6.43
C LEU A 84 0.63 1.40 -6.61
N LEU A 85 1.31 0.40 -6.04
CA LEU A 85 0.92 -1.01 -6.12
C LEU A 85 -0.37 -1.29 -5.37
N GLU A 86 -0.58 -0.66 -4.22
CA GLU A 86 -1.82 -0.77 -3.45
C GLU A 86 -3.00 -0.24 -4.26
N ARG A 87 -2.91 1.01 -4.76
CA ARG A 87 -3.95 1.60 -5.59
C ARG A 87 -4.21 0.82 -6.87
N HIS A 88 -3.19 0.20 -7.45
CA HIS A 88 -3.36 -0.66 -8.61
C HIS A 88 -4.23 -1.87 -8.31
N ARG A 89 -4.06 -2.49 -7.13
CA ARG A 89 -4.82 -3.67 -6.72
C ARG A 89 -6.23 -3.32 -6.26
N ASN A 90 -6.39 -2.22 -5.53
CA ASN A 90 -7.59 -1.95 -4.75
C ASN A 90 -8.49 -0.87 -5.37
N GLU A 91 -7.91 0.07 -6.13
CA GLU A 91 -8.58 1.31 -6.53
C GLU A 91 -8.58 1.55 -8.04
N GLY A 92 -8.04 0.60 -8.81
CA GLY A 92 -8.06 0.62 -10.27
C GLY A 92 -7.07 1.61 -10.90
N LEU A 93 -6.03 2.05 -10.17
CA LEU A 93 -4.92 2.80 -10.76
C LEU A 93 -4.24 1.94 -11.83
N ILE A 94 -4.00 2.50 -13.02
CA ILE A 94 -3.27 1.79 -14.06
C ILE A 94 -1.79 2.06 -13.90
N ILE A 95 -1.00 1.04 -13.53
CA ILE A 95 0.46 1.11 -13.58
C ILE A 95 0.92 0.80 -15.00
N TYR A 96 1.73 1.70 -15.55
CA TYR A 96 2.24 1.63 -16.91
C TYR A 96 3.78 1.72 -16.90
N PRO A 97 4.48 0.57 -16.81
CA PRO A 97 5.94 0.56 -16.75
C PRO A 97 6.56 0.77 -18.14
N ILE A 98 7.49 1.70 -18.24
CA ILE A 98 8.25 2.04 -19.45
C ILE A 98 9.72 1.72 -19.18
N ILE A 99 10.27 0.72 -19.86
CA ILE A 99 11.70 0.40 -19.77
C ILE A 99 12.47 1.43 -20.57
N ILE A 100 13.03 2.43 -19.89
CA ILE A 100 13.77 3.51 -20.54
C ILE A 100 15.22 3.13 -20.82
N ARG A 101 15.85 2.34 -19.93
CA ARG A 101 17.23 1.85 -20.05
C ARG A 101 17.34 0.37 -19.69
N ALA A 102 18.37 -0.29 -20.21
CA ALA A 102 18.64 -1.69 -19.91
C ALA A 102 18.87 -1.88 -18.40
N CYS A 103 18.13 -2.79 -17.77
CA CYS A 103 18.22 -3.09 -16.35
C CYS A 103 17.68 -4.49 -16.06
N ALA A 104 17.89 -4.99 -14.84
CA ALA A 104 17.49 -6.33 -14.41
C ALA A 104 15.98 -6.49 -14.12
N TRP A 105 15.12 -5.75 -14.82
CA TRP A 105 13.67 -5.69 -14.54
C TRP A 105 12.98 -7.06 -14.63
N GLU A 106 13.48 -7.97 -15.48
CA GLU A 106 12.94 -9.34 -15.61
C GLU A 106 13.13 -10.18 -14.34
N ALA A 107 14.16 -9.89 -13.54
CA ALA A 107 14.41 -10.57 -12.27
C ALA A 107 13.50 -10.06 -11.13
N ILE A 108 12.81 -8.95 -11.35
CA ILE A 108 12.00 -8.27 -10.34
C ILE A 108 10.55 -8.73 -10.48
N HIS A 109 10.13 -9.57 -9.54
CA HIS A 109 8.87 -10.33 -9.64
C HIS A 109 7.63 -9.45 -9.82
N TRP A 110 7.52 -8.32 -9.12
CA TRP A 110 6.36 -7.43 -9.25
C TRP A 110 6.31 -6.75 -10.62
N LEU A 111 7.47 -6.43 -11.18
CA LEU A 111 7.60 -5.71 -12.46
C LEU A 111 7.45 -6.66 -13.64
N ALA A 112 8.01 -7.87 -13.54
CA ALA A 112 7.89 -8.93 -14.54
C ALA A 112 6.44 -9.43 -14.70
N ALA A 113 5.60 -9.29 -13.66
CA ALA A 113 4.18 -9.62 -13.72
C ALA A 113 3.32 -8.58 -14.47
N LEU A 114 3.85 -7.38 -14.72
CA LEU A 114 3.14 -6.28 -15.37
C LEU A 114 3.38 -6.25 -16.89
N SER A 115 2.44 -5.64 -17.61
CA SER A 115 2.56 -5.44 -19.06
C SER A 115 3.48 -4.25 -19.38
N ILE A 116 4.79 -4.51 -19.45
CA ILE A 116 5.79 -3.48 -19.73
C ILE A 116 5.72 -2.89 -21.15
N ARG A 117 6.31 -1.71 -21.32
CA ARG A 117 6.54 -1.07 -22.62
C ARG A 117 8.01 -0.67 -22.82
N PRO A 118 8.51 -0.63 -24.07
CA PRO A 118 7.86 -1.05 -25.32
C PRO A 118 7.51 -2.55 -25.36
N ARG A 119 6.50 -2.95 -26.16
CA ARG A 119 6.08 -4.37 -26.27
C ARG A 119 7.16 -5.30 -26.81
N THR A 120 8.12 -4.72 -27.52
CA THR A 120 9.34 -5.38 -28.03
C THR A 120 10.30 -5.77 -26.90
N ARG A 121 10.08 -5.32 -25.66
CA ARG A 121 10.94 -5.54 -24.48
C ARG A 121 12.36 -4.99 -24.59
N ARG A 122 12.68 -4.26 -25.67
CA ARG A 122 13.90 -3.45 -25.75
C ARG A 122 13.70 -2.14 -25.00
N PRO A 123 14.72 -1.59 -24.33
CA PRO A 123 14.62 -0.28 -23.72
C PRO A 123 14.38 0.80 -24.78
N VAL A 124 13.65 1.85 -24.43
CA VAL A 124 13.35 2.99 -25.32
C VAL A 124 14.64 3.64 -25.83
N TRP A 125 15.61 3.87 -24.93
CA TRP A 125 16.96 4.36 -25.27
C TRP A 125 17.96 3.23 -25.57
N GLY A 126 17.45 2.05 -25.94
CA GLY A 126 18.27 0.96 -26.47
C GLY A 126 18.89 1.30 -27.83
N ASP A 127 19.87 0.50 -28.25
CA ASP A 127 20.45 0.55 -29.59
C ASP A 127 20.97 1.93 -30.02
N GLY A 128 21.45 2.74 -29.07
CA GLY A 128 21.95 4.09 -29.33
C GLY A 128 20.85 5.14 -29.57
N GLY A 129 19.59 4.83 -29.22
CA GLY A 129 18.47 5.76 -29.26
C GLY A 129 17.80 5.88 -30.64
N VAL A 130 18.03 4.93 -31.55
CA VAL A 130 17.55 4.97 -32.94
C VAL A 130 16.03 5.08 -33.03
N HIS A 131 15.30 4.47 -32.10
CA HIS A 131 13.85 4.32 -32.15
C HIS A 131 13.11 5.08 -31.04
N VAL A 132 13.79 5.98 -30.33
CA VAL A 132 13.24 6.66 -29.14
C VAL A 132 11.93 7.38 -29.48
N ASP A 133 11.90 8.16 -30.55
CA ASP A 133 10.71 8.94 -30.90
C ASP A 133 9.55 8.06 -31.38
N GLU A 134 9.84 6.93 -32.02
CA GLU A 134 8.82 5.99 -32.48
C GLU A 134 8.18 5.24 -31.29
N ASP A 135 9.00 4.82 -30.33
CA ASP A 135 8.54 4.18 -29.10
C ASP A 135 7.73 5.14 -28.22
N LEU A 136 8.22 6.38 -28.04
CA LEU A 136 7.53 7.40 -27.25
C LEU A 136 6.21 7.84 -27.91
N ALA A 137 6.17 7.98 -29.24
CA ALA A 137 4.92 8.27 -29.95
C ALA A 137 3.91 7.12 -29.80
N ALA A 138 4.35 5.87 -29.89
CA ALA A 138 3.49 4.71 -29.65
C ALA A 138 2.96 4.68 -28.21
N ILE A 139 3.80 4.97 -27.23
CA ILE A 139 3.41 5.09 -25.82
C ILE A 139 2.38 6.20 -25.63
N ALA A 140 2.60 7.39 -26.19
CA ALA A 140 1.68 8.52 -26.09
C ALA A 140 0.30 8.18 -26.69
N GLN A 141 0.28 7.49 -27.84
CA GLN A 141 -0.97 7.04 -28.46
C GLN A 141 -1.72 6.00 -27.60
N GLU A 142 -1.00 5.09 -26.96
CA GLU A 142 -1.58 4.10 -26.05
C GLU A 142 -2.13 4.77 -24.78
N VAL A 143 -1.39 5.72 -24.20
CA VAL A 143 -1.86 6.54 -23.07
C VAL A 143 -3.13 7.31 -23.44
N ALA A 144 -3.20 7.93 -24.61
CA ALA A 144 -4.42 8.61 -25.07
C ALA A 144 -5.63 7.67 -25.15
N THR A 145 -5.40 6.43 -25.61
CA THR A 145 -6.45 5.40 -25.69
C THR A 145 -6.91 4.96 -24.30
N LEU A 146 -5.98 4.74 -23.37
CA LEU A 146 -6.29 4.39 -21.97
C LEU A 146 -7.13 5.48 -21.30
N VAL A 147 -6.75 6.74 -21.50
CA VAL A 147 -7.46 7.90 -20.97
C VAL A 147 -8.90 7.96 -21.46
N GLN A 148 -9.14 7.75 -22.76
CA GLN A 148 -10.49 7.71 -23.32
C GLN A 148 -11.34 6.60 -22.67
N HIS A 149 -10.76 5.42 -22.43
CA HIS A 149 -11.47 4.33 -21.74
C HIS A 149 -11.83 4.68 -20.29
N ILE A 150 -10.94 5.36 -19.56
CA ILE A 150 -11.20 5.80 -18.17
C ILE A 150 -12.35 6.81 -18.16
N THR A 151 -12.33 7.80 -19.05
CA THR A 151 -13.38 8.84 -19.11
C THR A 151 -14.76 8.28 -19.46
N LEU A 152 -14.83 7.19 -20.23
CA LEU A 152 -16.09 6.53 -20.61
C LEU A 152 -16.65 5.59 -19.52
N THR A 153 -15.82 5.17 -18.56
CA THR A 153 -16.17 4.17 -17.54
C THR A 153 -16.40 4.76 -16.15
N THR A 154 -16.00 6.01 -15.90
CA THR A 154 -16.31 6.72 -14.66
C THR A 154 -17.67 7.43 -14.73
N PRO A 155 -18.61 7.21 -13.80
CA PRO A 155 -19.84 7.99 -13.74
C PRO A 155 -19.52 9.48 -13.54
N PRO A 156 -20.32 10.40 -14.13
CA PRO A 156 -20.07 11.83 -14.02
C PRO A 156 -20.07 12.26 -12.54
N PRO A 157 -19.17 13.18 -12.14
CA PRO A 157 -19.14 13.69 -10.77
C PRO A 157 -20.49 14.30 -10.43
N GLU A 158 -21.08 13.82 -9.32
CA GLU A 158 -22.30 14.40 -8.77
C GLU A 158 -22.05 15.88 -8.47
N PRO A 159 -22.93 16.81 -8.90
CA PRO A 159 -22.67 18.23 -8.75
C PRO A 159 -22.53 18.61 -7.26
N PRO A 160 -21.60 19.53 -6.92
CA PRO A 160 -21.41 19.95 -5.54
C PRO A 160 -22.70 20.57 -5.01
N GLN A 161 -23.24 19.99 -3.94
CA GLN A 161 -24.42 20.54 -3.28
C GLN A 161 -24.09 21.94 -2.74
N PRO A 162 -24.96 22.95 -2.94
CA PRO A 162 -24.71 24.29 -2.43
C PRO A 162 -24.67 24.30 -0.91
N LEU A 163 -23.58 24.81 -0.34
CA LEU A 163 -23.54 25.29 1.04
C LEU A 163 -24.47 26.50 1.16
N SER A 164 -25.73 26.28 1.53
CA SER A 164 -26.59 27.39 1.99
C SER A 164 -27.56 26.98 3.10
N SER A 165 -27.50 27.78 4.16
CA SER A 165 -28.41 27.95 5.30
C SER A 165 -28.53 26.82 6.32
N LEU A 166 -27.85 27.03 7.45
CA LEU A 166 -28.23 26.51 8.76
C LEU A 166 -29.68 26.90 9.09
N PRO A 167 -30.53 25.97 9.56
CA PRO A 167 -31.59 26.31 10.49
C PRO A 167 -31.05 26.20 11.92
N ALA A 168 -31.14 27.30 12.64
CA ALA A 168 -30.95 27.38 14.07
C ALA A 168 -32.08 26.62 14.79
N ASN A 169 -31.74 25.54 15.49
CA ASN A 169 -32.37 25.21 16.77
C ASN A 169 -31.45 24.30 17.60
N PRO A 170 -31.35 24.48 18.92
CA PRO A 170 -30.43 23.73 19.76
C PRO A 170 -31.11 22.47 20.33
N ALA A 171 -30.57 21.30 20.02
CA ALA A 171 -30.73 20.07 20.81
C ALA A 171 -29.75 19.00 20.30
N PRO A 172 -29.43 18.01 21.15
CA PRO A 172 -28.39 18.01 22.15
C PRO A 172 -27.00 17.75 21.53
N VAL A 173 -25.93 18.05 22.28
CA VAL A 173 -24.57 17.57 21.99
C VAL A 173 -24.60 16.04 22.08
N MET A 174 -24.90 15.35 20.98
CA MET A 174 -24.59 13.95 20.80
C MET A 174 -23.16 13.88 20.30
N GLN A 175 -22.29 13.50 21.22
CA GLN A 175 -21.00 12.88 20.95
C GLN A 175 -21.21 11.83 19.85
N THR A 176 -20.60 12.01 18.68
CA THR A 176 -20.41 10.91 17.74
C THR A 176 -19.23 10.09 18.23
N SER A 177 -19.42 9.38 19.35
CA SER A 177 -18.74 8.12 19.54
C SER A 177 -19.40 7.14 18.58
N THR A 178 -18.75 6.88 17.45
CA THR A 178 -18.92 5.57 16.82
C THR A 178 -18.61 4.54 17.91
N PRO A 179 -19.51 3.59 18.21
CA PRO A 179 -19.21 2.55 19.17
C PRO A 179 -18.04 1.76 18.61
N VAL A 180 -16.87 1.88 19.24
CA VAL A 180 -15.73 1.05 18.90
C VAL A 180 -16.15 -0.41 19.13
N PRO A 181 -15.99 -1.28 18.14
CA PRO A 181 -16.48 -2.65 18.23
C PRO A 181 -15.86 -3.42 19.41
N THR A 182 -16.71 -3.80 20.38
CA THR A 182 -16.38 -4.61 21.58
C THR A 182 -15.94 -6.05 21.25
N GLY A 183 -14.66 -6.28 20.98
CA GLY A 183 -14.08 -7.62 20.81
C GLY A 183 -12.65 -7.61 21.32
N LYS A 184 -12.25 -8.62 22.10
CA LYS A 184 -10.93 -8.62 22.75
C LYS A 184 -9.85 -9.02 21.76
N ILE A 185 -8.79 -8.23 21.72
CA ILE A 185 -7.57 -8.46 20.94
C ILE A 185 -6.49 -8.96 21.89
N LEU A 186 -5.76 -10.00 21.50
CA LEU A 186 -4.58 -10.48 22.22
C LEU A 186 -3.31 -10.05 21.48
N VAL A 187 -2.45 -9.25 22.10
CA VAL A 187 -1.13 -8.90 21.58
C VAL A 187 -0.07 -9.76 22.25
N VAL A 188 0.74 -10.47 21.45
CA VAL A 188 1.80 -11.35 21.92
C VAL A 188 3.14 -10.85 21.39
N GLU A 189 3.94 -10.24 22.26
CA GLU A 189 5.17 -9.52 21.92
C GLU A 189 6.16 -9.61 23.09
N ASP A 190 7.39 -10.08 22.88
CA ASP A 190 8.37 -10.27 23.94
C ASP A 190 9.08 -8.97 24.34
N LYS A 191 9.29 -8.05 23.39
CA LYS A 191 9.93 -6.75 23.65
C LYS A 191 8.91 -5.77 24.21
N LYS A 192 9.10 -5.38 25.47
CA LYS A 192 8.19 -4.47 26.18
C LYS A 192 7.92 -3.17 25.40
N ASP A 193 8.94 -2.57 24.79
CA ASP A 193 8.80 -1.32 24.03
C ASP A 193 7.80 -1.47 22.87
N TRP A 194 7.91 -2.55 22.09
CA TRP A 194 6.95 -2.84 21.01
C TRP A 194 5.59 -3.23 21.55
N ARG A 195 5.53 -3.96 22.66
CA ARG A 195 4.26 -4.33 23.29
C ARG A 195 3.46 -3.11 23.70
N ASP A 196 4.12 -2.16 24.37
CA ASP A 196 3.49 -0.91 24.82
C ASP A 196 2.98 -0.10 23.62
N ILE A 197 3.77 -0.01 22.55
CA ILE A 197 3.40 0.70 21.32
C ILE A 197 2.16 0.06 20.66
N LEU A 198 2.16 -1.27 20.46
CA LEU A 198 1.04 -1.98 19.85
C LEU A 198 -0.23 -1.91 20.72
N GLU A 199 -0.07 -1.92 22.04
CA GLU A 199 -1.16 -1.72 22.99
C GLU A 199 -1.74 -0.31 22.89
N GLU A 200 -0.88 0.71 22.94
CA GLU A 200 -1.28 2.13 22.90
C GLU A 200 -2.07 2.44 21.63
N CYS A 201 -1.56 2.08 20.45
CA CYS A 201 -2.24 2.35 19.19
C CYS A 201 -3.65 1.74 19.10
N LEU A 202 -3.84 0.55 19.67
CA LEU A 202 -5.14 -0.13 19.66
C LEU A 202 -6.08 0.40 20.75
N VAL A 203 -5.56 0.76 21.92
CA VAL A 203 -6.36 1.31 23.02
C VAL A 203 -6.81 2.75 22.71
N GLU A 204 -5.98 3.56 22.06
CA GLU A 204 -6.35 4.92 21.60
C GLU A 204 -7.56 4.90 20.65
N GLU A 205 -7.62 3.88 19.80
CA GLU A 205 -8.73 3.64 18.87
C GLU A 205 -9.93 2.97 19.55
N GLY A 206 -9.82 2.71 20.86
CA GLY A 206 -10.89 2.25 21.75
C GLY A 206 -11.11 0.74 21.76
N PHE A 207 -10.17 -0.06 21.25
CA PHE A 207 -10.27 -1.52 21.29
C PHE A 207 -9.98 -2.07 22.68
N GLU A 208 -10.58 -3.22 23.02
CA GLU A 208 -10.23 -3.97 24.23
C GLU A 208 -9.01 -4.86 23.95
N VAL A 209 -7.87 -4.52 24.56
CA VAL A 209 -6.59 -5.19 24.29
C VAL A 209 -6.06 -5.87 25.55
N ASP A 210 -5.61 -7.12 25.40
CA ASP A 210 -4.84 -7.85 26.39
C ASP A 210 -3.44 -8.10 25.84
N THR A 211 -2.40 -7.74 26.58
CA THR A 211 -1.02 -7.98 26.16
C THR A 211 -0.34 -9.06 27.01
N VAL A 212 0.57 -9.81 26.39
CA VAL A 212 1.37 -10.88 27.02
C VAL A 212 2.77 -10.93 26.40
N GLY A 213 3.74 -11.42 27.17
CA GLY A 213 5.15 -11.41 26.75
C GLY A 213 5.71 -12.72 26.22
N SER A 214 4.95 -13.80 26.30
CA SER A 214 5.42 -15.12 25.88
C SER A 214 4.31 -15.95 25.27
N GLY A 215 4.70 -16.95 24.47
CA GLY A 215 3.75 -17.89 23.89
C GLY A 215 3.06 -18.76 24.96
N GLN A 216 3.73 -19.02 26.09
CA GLN A 216 3.13 -19.73 27.23
C GLN A 216 2.02 -18.91 27.91
N GLU A 217 2.27 -17.63 28.18
CA GLU A 217 1.26 -16.72 28.73
C GLU A 217 0.07 -16.55 27.77
N ALA A 218 0.34 -16.44 26.47
CA ALA A 218 -0.70 -16.39 25.45
C ALA A 218 -1.59 -17.65 25.50
N LYS A 219 -1.00 -18.85 25.58
CA LYS A 219 -1.76 -20.11 25.72
C LYS A 219 -2.60 -20.17 27.00
N ALA A 220 -2.15 -19.53 28.09
CA ALA A 220 -2.93 -19.44 29.32
C ALA A 220 -4.11 -18.49 29.15
N LYS A 221 -3.90 -17.28 28.61
CA LYS A 221 -4.97 -16.30 28.36
C LYS A 221 -6.01 -16.83 27.38
N LEU A 222 -5.61 -17.48 26.29
CA LEU A 222 -6.51 -18.05 25.28
C LEU A 222 -7.51 -19.08 25.85
N LYS A 223 -7.20 -19.73 26.98
CA LYS A 223 -8.12 -20.68 27.63
C LYS A 223 -9.25 -19.99 28.39
N THR A 224 -9.04 -18.76 28.82
CA THR A 224 -9.93 -18.03 29.74
C THR A 224 -10.55 -16.79 29.12
N GLY A 225 -10.03 -16.32 27.98
CA GLY A 225 -10.45 -15.09 27.33
C GLY A 225 -11.16 -15.33 25.99
N ASP A 226 -12.17 -14.51 25.73
CA ASP A 226 -12.94 -14.51 24.47
C ASP A 226 -12.29 -13.58 23.45
N PHE A 227 -11.13 -14.00 22.93
CA PHE A 227 -10.40 -13.26 21.89
C PHE A 227 -10.99 -13.51 20.51
N LEU A 228 -11.04 -12.48 19.67
CA LEU A 228 -11.44 -12.57 18.27
C LEU A 228 -10.27 -12.37 17.31
N VAL A 229 -9.29 -11.58 17.72
CA VAL A 229 -8.06 -11.32 16.96
C VAL A 229 -6.86 -11.53 17.87
N ALA A 230 -5.80 -12.14 17.34
CA ALA A 230 -4.52 -12.25 18.01
C ALA A 230 -3.40 -11.72 17.11
N THR A 231 -2.64 -10.74 17.58
CA THR A 231 -1.42 -10.25 16.93
C THR A 231 -0.21 -10.94 17.56
N ILE A 232 0.63 -11.56 16.74
CA ILE A 232 1.63 -12.51 17.21
C ILE A 232 2.98 -12.20 16.59
N ASP A 233 3.99 -11.97 17.43
CA ASP A 233 5.38 -12.04 16.97
C ASP A 233 5.79 -13.48 16.66
N MET A 234 6.54 -13.66 15.59
CA MET A 234 7.18 -14.91 15.22
C MET A 234 8.37 -15.24 16.12
N ASN A 235 9.03 -14.24 16.72
CA ASN A 235 10.23 -14.40 17.53
C ASN A 235 10.03 -14.00 19.00
N LEU A 236 9.11 -14.67 19.69
CA LEU A 236 8.76 -14.40 21.09
C LEU A 236 9.84 -14.74 22.14
N ASN A 237 10.99 -15.27 21.71
CA ASN A 237 12.13 -15.53 22.58
C ASN A 237 13.39 -15.80 21.74
N GLU A 238 14.36 -14.87 21.77
CA GLU A 238 15.65 -15.03 21.05
C GLU A 238 16.46 -16.26 21.53
N ALA A 239 16.15 -16.80 22.73
CA ALA A 239 16.88 -17.92 23.33
C ALA A 239 16.43 -19.32 22.87
N ASP A 240 15.25 -19.46 22.25
CA ASP A 240 14.68 -20.78 21.88
C ASP A 240 14.89 -21.09 20.39
N SER A 241 15.53 -22.23 20.09
CA SER A 241 15.77 -22.68 18.71
C SER A 241 14.50 -23.08 17.95
N VAL A 242 13.35 -23.11 18.63
CA VAL A 242 12.03 -23.34 18.07
C VAL A 242 11.28 -22.02 18.11
N ARG A 243 10.94 -21.48 16.93
CA ARG A 243 10.14 -20.26 16.79
C ARG A 243 8.83 -20.38 17.57
N GLU A 244 8.80 -19.86 18.80
CA GLU A 244 7.68 -20.03 19.74
C GLU A 244 6.38 -19.46 19.15
N GLY A 245 6.47 -18.38 18.36
CA GLY A 245 5.35 -17.80 17.61
C GLY A 245 4.69 -18.77 16.64
N GLN A 246 5.47 -19.61 15.94
CA GLN A 246 4.92 -20.65 15.04
C GLN A 246 4.17 -21.75 15.81
N SER A 247 4.71 -22.14 16.98
CA SER A 247 4.05 -23.10 17.86
C SER A 247 2.73 -22.56 18.39
N LEU A 248 2.69 -21.26 18.71
CA LEU A 248 1.47 -20.57 19.13
C LEU A 248 0.44 -20.49 18.00
N LEU A 249 0.82 -20.06 16.80
CA LEU A 249 -0.06 -20.03 15.62
C LEU A 249 -0.68 -21.41 15.35
N ARG A 250 0.14 -22.47 15.38
CA ARG A 250 -0.33 -23.86 15.23
C ARG A 250 -1.32 -24.25 16.32
N HIS A 251 -1.10 -23.80 17.54
CA HIS A 251 -1.99 -24.09 18.67
C HIS A 251 -3.34 -23.37 18.52
N ILE A 252 -3.33 -22.09 18.09
CA ILE A 252 -4.54 -21.31 17.87
C ILE A 252 -5.36 -21.92 16.73
N GLN A 253 -4.74 -22.17 15.59
CA GLN A 253 -5.40 -22.74 14.42
C GLN A 253 -6.06 -24.11 14.69
N ARG A 254 -5.48 -24.92 15.58
CA ARG A 254 -6.03 -26.23 15.96
C ARG A 254 -7.19 -26.16 16.95
N ASN A 255 -7.14 -25.26 17.91
CA ASN A 255 -8.06 -25.26 19.06
C ASN A 255 -9.09 -24.11 19.03
N TYR A 256 -8.79 -23.03 18.30
CA TYR A 256 -9.57 -21.79 18.31
C TYR A 256 -9.74 -21.26 16.88
N LYS A 257 -10.65 -21.88 16.12
CA LYS A 257 -10.89 -21.56 14.69
C LYS A 257 -11.53 -20.19 14.43
N ASN A 258 -12.05 -19.57 15.49
CA ASN A 258 -12.76 -18.30 15.41
C ASN A 258 -11.82 -17.10 15.61
N ILE A 259 -10.56 -17.36 15.99
CA ILE A 259 -9.56 -16.32 16.23
C ILE A 259 -8.81 -16.07 14.93
N GLN A 260 -8.86 -14.82 14.46
CA GLN A 260 -8.06 -14.37 13.33
C GLN A 260 -6.65 -14.03 13.83
N CYS A 261 -5.63 -14.64 13.22
CA CYS A 261 -4.24 -14.40 13.61
C CYS A 261 -3.58 -13.42 12.65
N ILE A 262 -3.01 -12.34 13.17
CA ILE A 262 -2.16 -11.42 12.43
C ILE A 262 -0.72 -11.63 12.88
N VAL A 263 0.19 -11.77 11.93
CA VAL A 263 1.62 -11.93 12.24
C VAL A 263 2.30 -10.58 12.18
N VAL A 264 3.04 -10.20 13.22
CA VAL A 264 3.79 -8.94 13.23
C VAL A 264 5.25 -9.26 13.51
N SER A 265 6.16 -9.11 12.54
CA SER A 265 7.54 -9.62 12.66
C SER A 265 8.60 -8.60 12.24
N GLY A 266 9.67 -8.46 13.03
CA GLY A 266 10.79 -7.57 12.72
C GLY A 266 11.84 -8.12 11.75
N GLU A 267 11.76 -9.41 11.40
CA GLU A 267 12.63 -9.99 10.37
C GLU A 267 11.95 -9.94 9.00
N GLN A 268 12.75 -9.73 7.94
CA GLN A 268 12.26 -9.92 6.59
C GLN A 268 11.94 -11.40 6.36
N LEU A 269 10.66 -11.74 6.47
CA LEU A 269 10.16 -13.08 6.18
C LEU A 269 10.32 -13.39 4.69
N THR A 270 10.88 -14.55 4.38
CA THR A 270 11.00 -15.01 3.00
C THR A 270 9.62 -15.31 2.39
N ASN A 271 9.50 -15.21 1.06
CA ASN A 271 8.28 -15.60 0.33
C ASN A 271 7.82 -17.04 0.60
N LYS A 272 8.72 -17.92 1.06
CA LYS A 272 8.38 -19.28 1.46
C LYS A 272 7.71 -19.31 2.84
N GLU A 273 8.20 -18.49 3.78
CA GLU A 273 7.64 -18.36 5.12
C GLU A 273 6.27 -17.68 5.08
N ILE A 274 6.13 -16.58 4.32
CA ILE A 274 4.83 -15.89 4.15
C ILE A 274 3.80 -16.84 3.56
N ARG A 275 4.14 -17.56 2.48
CA ARG A 275 3.24 -18.58 1.91
C ARG A 275 2.89 -19.68 2.90
N ASN A 276 3.80 -20.02 3.81
CA ASN A 276 3.55 -21.02 4.84
C ASN A 276 2.61 -20.49 5.93
N LEU A 277 2.73 -19.20 6.30
CA LEU A 277 1.80 -18.52 7.22
C LEU A 277 0.36 -18.62 6.72
N PHE A 278 0.10 -18.25 5.48
CA PHE A 278 -1.26 -18.31 4.92
C PHE A 278 -1.77 -19.75 4.67
N ARG A 279 -0.91 -20.66 4.20
CA ARG A 279 -1.33 -22.03 3.84
C ARG A 279 -1.43 -22.98 5.03
N GLU A 280 -0.44 -22.98 5.91
CA GLU A 280 -0.35 -23.94 7.02
C GLU A 280 -1.08 -23.41 8.26
N TYR A 281 -0.94 -22.10 8.53
CA TYR A 281 -1.46 -21.49 9.76
C TYR A 281 -2.74 -20.66 9.55
N GLN A 282 -3.14 -20.42 8.30
CA GLN A 282 -4.34 -19.66 7.93
C GLN A 282 -4.39 -18.29 8.62
N VAL A 283 -3.25 -17.61 8.68
CA VAL A 283 -3.20 -16.25 9.21
C VAL A 283 -4.07 -15.33 8.36
N TYR A 284 -4.66 -14.34 9.01
CA TYR A 284 -5.44 -13.29 8.37
C TYR A 284 -4.55 -12.43 7.50
N ASP A 285 -3.46 -11.93 8.08
CA ASP A 285 -2.46 -11.15 7.37
C ASP A 285 -1.12 -11.11 8.11
N PHE A 286 -0.11 -10.46 7.53
CA PHE A 286 1.19 -10.24 8.13
C PHE A 286 1.64 -8.78 7.97
N MET A 287 2.45 -8.32 8.93
CA MET A 287 3.02 -6.98 8.94
C MET A 287 4.49 -7.01 9.40
N GLY A 288 5.33 -6.19 8.78
CA GLY A 288 6.72 -6.01 9.16
C GLY A 288 6.85 -5.02 10.32
N LYS A 289 7.67 -5.32 11.33
CA LYS A 289 8.10 -4.37 12.37
C LYS A 289 9.42 -3.74 11.94
N GLY A 290 9.55 -2.43 12.10
CA GLY A 290 10.74 -1.69 11.70
C GLY A 290 10.63 -0.21 11.98
N THR A 291 11.58 0.58 11.48
CA THR A 291 11.57 2.05 11.56
C THR A 291 10.38 2.68 10.84
N ASP A 292 9.85 1.99 9.83
CA ASP A 292 8.74 2.44 8.99
C ASP A 292 7.43 1.71 9.34
N PHE A 293 7.25 1.30 10.61
CA PHE A 293 6.01 0.66 11.06
C PHE A 293 4.85 1.66 11.01
N ASP A 294 3.85 1.37 10.19
CA ASP A 294 2.65 2.21 10.05
C ASP A 294 1.58 1.81 11.08
N TYR A 295 1.42 2.63 12.12
CA TYR A 295 0.43 2.42 13.17
C TYR A 295 -1.01 2.44 12.66
N ILE A 296 -1.29 3.21 11.61
CA ILE A 296 -2.63 3.34 11.02
C ILE A 296 -2.95 2.06 10.25
N GLU A 297 -2.03 1.59 9.42
CA GLU A 297 -2.18 0.31 8.70
C GLU A 297 -2.39 -0.85 9.69
N PHE A 298 -1.62 -0.87 10.78
CA PHE A 298 -1.76 -1.89 11.82
C PHE A 298 -3.16 -1.91 12.45
N VAL A 299 -3.65 -0.74 12.87
CA VAL A 299 -5.00 -0.58 13.45
C VAL A 299 -6.07 -0.98 12.44
N GLU A 300 -5.97 -0.52 11.20
CA GLU A 300 -6.94 -0.85 10.15
C GLU A 300 -7.00 -2.35 9.86
N MET A 301 -5.85 -3.00 9.78
CA MET A 301 -5.74 -4.44 9.58
C MET A 301 -6.40 -5.20 10.73
N VAL A 302 -6.17 -4.78 11.97
CA VAL A 302 -6.80 -5.36 13.16
C VAL A 302 -8.32 -5.13 13.16
N ALA A 303 -8.78 -3.93 12.77
CA ALA A 303 -10.20 -3.60 12.66
C ALA A 303 -10.91 -4.47 11.61
N LYS A 304 -10.31 -4.62 10.42
CA LYS A 304 -10.82 -5.47 9.32
C LYS A 304 -10.88 -6.95 9.75
N ALA A 305 -9.82 -7.44 10.42
CA ALA A 305 -9.79 -8.79 10.97
C ALA A 305 -10.90 -9.02 12.01
N LEU A 306 -11.14 -8.04 12.88
CA LEU A 306 -12.18 -8.09 13.92
C LEU A 306 -13.58 -8.12 13.31
N GLU A 307 -13.84 -7.31 12.28
CA GLU A 307 -15.11 -7.34 11.53
C GLU A 307 -15.35 -8.68 10.85
N GLU A 308 -14.32 -9.26 10.23
CA GLU A 308 -14.43 -10.58 9.60
C GLU A 308 -14.63 -11.71 10.61
N ALA A 309 -13.94 -11.67 11.75
CA ALA A 309 -14.13 -12.65 12.82
C ALA A 309 -15.57 -12.68 13.33
N ARG A 310 -16.26 -11.53 13.34
CA ARG A 310 -17.68 -11.41 13.75
C ARG A 310 -18.69 -11.89 12.72
N LYS A 311 -18.30 -11.95 11.44
CA LYS A 311 -19.17 -12.42 10.34
C LYS A 311 -19.20 -13.96 10.25
N ARG A 312 -18.31 -14.66 10.95
CA ARG A 312 -18.21 -16.13 10.98
C ARG A 312 -18.98 -16.74 12.15
#